data_AF-Q2CG18-F1
#
_entry.id   AF-Q2CG18-F1
#
_cell.length_a   1.000
_cell.length_b   1.000
_cell.length_c   1.000
_cell.angle_alpha   90.00
_cell.angle_beta   90.00
_cell.angle_gamma   90.00
#
_symmetry.space_group_name_H-M   'P 1'
#
loop_
_entity.id
_entity.type
_entity.pdbx_description
1 polymer ?
#
loop_
_entity_poly.entity_id
_entity_poly.type
_entity_poly.pdbx_seq_one_letter_code
_entity_poly.pdbx_strand_id
1 'polypeptide(L)'
;MLPLVAAGGLVLALWQGRGRAAGLAPLLVAALLWGRAERPDLLVSESGGLAGVLTEAGRGLSRPRGDGFAAGIWLENDGAGGTEQAIAAGRGVAAGTAHPLAGLRLLHVTGKRGLAAVTGCGGADLLVVNVIPEAPRPCLTLDPALLRRTGSVAGWATPAGLRLESAAARAGKRLWTPHAGPPAELPALLAPRRIAAHR
;
A
#
# COMPACT_ATOMS: atom_id res chain seq x y z
N MET A 1 3.99 0.13 -20.60
CA MET A 1 3.78 -1.33 -20.76
C MET A 1 2.66 -1.64 -21.75
N LEU A 2 1.46 -1.08 -21.60
CA LEU A 2 0.33 -1.30 -22.53
C LEU A 2 0.67 -1.14 -24.03
N PRO A 3 1.38 -0.09 -24.49
CA PRO A 3 1.73 0.04 -25.91
C PRO A 3 2.66 -1.07 -26.41
N LEU A 4 3.58 -1.55 -25.55
CA LEU A 4 4.50 -2.64 -25.88
C LEU A 4 3.76 -3.97 -26.00
N VAL A 5 2.83 -4.23 -25.07
CA VAL A 5 1.99 -5.44 -25.10
C VAL A 5 1.09 -5.43 -26.33
N ALA A 6 0.44 -4.29 -26.63
CA ALA A 6 -0.40 -4.14 -27.80
C ALA A 6 0.39 -4.32 -29.11
N ALA A 7 1.54 -3.64 -29.26
CA ALA A 7 2.38 -3.77 -30.45
C ALA A 7 2.89 -5.20 -30.65
N GLY A 8 3.39 -5.85 -29.59
CA GLY A 8 3.84 -7.24 -29.65
C GLY A 8 2.71 -8.22 -29.99
N GLY A 9 1.55 -8.05 -29.37
CA GLY A 9 0.35 -8.84 -29.66
C GLY A 9 -0.14 -8.67 -31.09
N LEU A 10 -0.16 -7.44 -31.61
CA LEU A 10 -0.56 -7.15 -32.99
C LEU A 10 0.40 -7.81 -34.00
N VAL A 11 1.72 -7.73 -33.79
CA VAL A 11 2.71 -8.41 -34.66
C VAL A 11 2.51 -9.92 -34.63
N LEU A 12 2.26 -10.50 -33.44
CA LEU A 12 1.99 -11.92 -33.30
C LEU A 12 0.68 -12.38 -33.96
N ALA A 13 -0.32 -11.51 -34.03
CA ALA A 13 -1.64 -11.83 -34.59
C ALA A 13 -1.72 -11.60 -36.10
N LEU A 14 -1.10 -10.54 -36.62
CA LEU A 14 -1.25 -10.10 -38.00
C LEU A 14 -0.18 -10.68 -38.95
N TRP A 15 1.03 -10.95 -38.45
CA TRP A 15 2.13 -11.38 -39.31
C TRP A 15 2.17 -12.90 -39.48
N GLN A 16 2.28 -13.38 -40.73
CA GLN A 16 2.40 -14.80 -41.07
C GLN A 16 3.86 -15.16 -41.38
N GLY A 17 4.32 -16.33 -40.91
CA GLY A 17 5.70 -16.80 -41.11
C GLY A 17 6.71 -16.29 -40.06
N ARG A 18 8.00 -16.32 -40.38
CA ARG A 18 9.10 -16.10 -39.41
C ARG A 18 9.12 -14.71 -38.78
N GLY A 19 8.62 -13.69 -39.48
CA GLY A 19 8.50 -12.31 -38.97
C GLY A 19 7.60 -12.18 -37.74
N ARG A 20 6.71 -13.14 -37.51
CA ARG A 20 5.84 -13.22 -36.32
C ARG A 20 6.64 -13.18 -35.02
N ALA A 21 7.82 -13.81 -34.99
CA ALA A 21 8.67 -13.85 -33.80
C ALA A 21 9.15 -12.47 -33.34
N ALA A 22 9.16 -11.46 -34.21
CA ALA A 22 9.53 -10.09 -33.84
C ALA A 22 8.59 -9.51 -32.76
N GLY A 23 7.34 -9.97 -32.69
CA GLY A 23 6.38 -9.55 -31.66
C GLY A 23 6.77 -9.98 -30.24
N LEU A 24 7.65 -10.97 -30.09
CA LEU A 24 8.15 -11.40 -28.77
C LEU A 24 9.08 -10.35 -28.15
N ALA A 25 9.83 -9.59 -28.94
CA ALA A 25 10.76 -8.60 -28.42
C ALA A 25 10.08 -7.52 -27.56
N PRO A 26 9.04 -6.80 -28.02
CA PRO A 26 8.35 -5.81 -27.18
C PRO A 26 7.62 -6.44 -25.98
N LEU A 27 7.15 -7.69 -26.09
CA LEU A 27 6.57 -8.43 -24.96
C LEU A 27 7.61 -8.73 -23.88
N LEU A 28 8.81 -9.17 -24.28
CA LEU A 28 9.92 -9.38 -23.35
C LEU A 28 10.33 -8.08 -22.66
N VAL A 29 10.40 -6.97 -23.40
CA VAL A 29 10.68 -5.64 -22.79
C VAL A 29 9.57 -5.26 -21.81
N ALA A 30 8.29 -5.48 -22.16
CA ALA A 30 7.18 -5.20 -21.26
C ALA A 30 7.27 -6.03 -19.97
N ALA A 31 7.60 -7.32 -20.07
CA ALA A 31 7.79 -8.21 -18.93
C ALA A 31 8.97 -7.79 -18.03
N LEU A 32 10.11 -7.41 -18.64
CA LEU A 32 11.26 -6.91 -17.91
C LEU A 32 10.97 -5.61 -17.17
N LEU A 33 10.24 -4.68 -17.80
CA LEU A 33 9.83 -3.44 -17.16
C LEU A 33 8.83 -3.70 -16.02
N TRP A 34 7.90 -4.65 -16.18
CA TRP A 34 6.97 -5.05 -15.13
C TRP A 34 7.70 -5.61 -13.91
N GLY A 35 8.69 -6.48 -14.13
CA GLY A 35 9.49 -7.06 -13.05
C GLY A 35 10.32 -6.05 -12.26
N ARG A 36 10.61 -4.86 -12.83
CA ARG A 36 11.34 -3.78 -12.16
C ARG A 36 10.46 -2.68 -11.56
N ALA A 37 9.13 -2.81 -11.67
CA ALA A 37 8.24 -1.84 -11.07
C ALA A 37 8.34 -1.91 -9.54
N GLU A 38 8.72 -0.79 -8.92
CA GLU A 38 8.85 -0.69 -7.47
C GLU A 38 7.46 -0.71 -6.83
N ARG A 39 7.24 -1.70 -5.97
CA ARG A 39 5.95 -1.91 -5.29
C ARG A 39 5.98 -1.21 -3.95
N PRO A 40 4.88 -0.55 -3.53
CA PRO A 40 4.82 0.04 -2.20
C PRO A 40 5.05 -1.02 -1.13
N ASP A 41 5.79 -0.67 -0.07
CA ASP A 41 5.98 -1.51 1.11
C ASP A 41 4.76 -1.49 2.02
N LEU A 42 4.00 -0.39 2.01
CA LEU A 42 2.75 -0.23 2.76
C LEU A 42 1.60 0.17 1.83
N LEU A 43 0.44 -0.39 2.07
CA LEU A 43 -0.84 0.02 1.49
C LEU A 43 -1.87 0.15 2.62
N VAL A 44 -2.66 1.22 2.60
CA VAL A 44 -3.75 1.47 3.54
C VAL A 44 -5.01 1.77 2.74
N SER A 45 -6.09 1.07 3.05
CA SER A 45 -7.37 1.27 2.38
C SER A 45 -7.95 2.64 2.74
N GLU A 46 -8.77 3.20 1.86
CA GLU A 46 -9.45 4.49 2.11
C GLU A 46 -10.36 4.47 3.35
N SER A 47 -10.88 3.29 3.73
CA SER A 47 -11.68 3.14 4.95
C SER A 47 -10.83 3.06 6.22
N GLY A 48 -9.52 2.86 6.10
CA GLY A 48 -8.62 2.49 7.20
C GLY A 48 -8.88 1.08 7.74
N GLY A 49 -9.79 0.32 7.11
CA GLY A 49 -10.22 -1.01 7.53
C GLY A 49 -9.21 -2.11 7.25
N LEU A 50 -8.24 -1.86 6.36
CA LEU A 50 -7.25 -2.82 5.91
C LEU A 50 -5.91 -2.13 5.68
N ALA A 51 -4.85 -2.76 6.18
CA ALA A 51 -3.47 -2.41 5.88
C ALA A 51 -2.79 -3.62 5.22
N GLY A 52 -1.90 -3.36 4.27
CA GLY A 52 -1.10 -4.38 3.60
C GLY A 52 0.38 -4.01 3.66
N VAL A 53 1.24 -4.92 4.10
CA VAL A 53 2.70 -4.74 4.13
C VAL A 53 3.35 -5.72 3.18
N LEU A 54 4.35 -5.28 2.40
CA LEU A 54 5.14 -6.18 1.57
C LEU A 54 6.07 -7.00 2.46
N THR A 55 5.96 -8.31 2.40
CA THR A 55 6.82 -9.25 3.14
C THR A 55 7.54 -10.17 2.17
N GLU A 56 8.48 -10.97 2.66
CA GLU A 56 9.16 -12.01 1.85
C GLU A 56 8.17 -13.05 1.29
N ALA A 57 7.08 -13.34 2.01
CA ALA A 57 6.01 -14.24 1.57
C ALA A 57 4.99 -13.57 0.62
N GLY A 58 5.27 -12.34 0.18
CA GLY A 58 4.36 -11.49 -0.60
C GLY A 58 3.59 -10.49 0.27
N ARG A 59 2.54 -9.87 -0.30
CA ARG A 59 1.72 -8.88 0.42
C ARG A 59 0.98 -9.52 1.59
N GLY A 60 1.37 -9.17 2.81
CA GLY A 60 0.66 -9.56 4.02
C GLY A 60 -0.45 -8.56 4.35
N LEU A 61 -1.65 -9.06 4.60
CA LEU A 61 -2.82 -8.25 4.89
C LEU A 61 -3.15 -8.28 6.38
N SER A 62 -3.63 -7.17 6.92
CA SER A 62 -3.87 -7.09 8.36
C SER A 62 -5.13 -7.80 8.83
N ARG A 63 -6.04 -8.11 7.91
CA ARG A 63 -7.31 -8.77 8.20
C ARG A 63 -7.65 -9.83 7.14
N PRO A 64 -8.26 -10.94 7.55
CA PRO A 64 -8.68 -12.00 6.62
C PRO A 64 -9.93 -11.64 5.79
N ARG A 65 -10.70 -10.63 6.23
CA ARG A 65 -11.93 -10.15 5.57
C ARG A 65 -12.14 -8.66 5.83
N GLY A 66 -12.91 -8.02 4.95
CA GLY A 66 -13.16 -6.57 4.95
C GLY A 66 -12.25 -5.86 3.94
N ASP A 67 -12.78 -4.82 3.28
CA ASP A 67 -12.12 -4.12 2.15
C ASP A 67 -11.66 -5.07 1.02
N GLY A 68 -12.45 -6.11 0.72
CA GLY A 68 -12.08 -7.15 -0.24
C GLY A 68 -11.80 -6.65 -1.66
N PHE A 69 -12.45 -5.56 -2.08
CA PHE A 69 -12.15 -4.91 -3.36
C PHE A 69 -10.72 -4.35 -3.40
N ALA A 70 -10.31 -3.64 -2.34
CA ALA A 70 -8.94 -3.13 -2.22
C ALA A 70 -7.94 -4.28 -2.12
N ALA A 71 -8.22 -5.28 -1.27
CA ALA A 71 -7.39 -6.47 -1.12
C ALA A 71 -7.17 -7.19 -2.47
N GLY A 72 -8.24 -7.39 -3.23
CA GLY A 72 -8.20 -8.04 -4.55
C GLY A 72 -7.30 -7.29 -5.52
N ILE A 73 -7.49 -5.97 -5.67
CA ILE A 73 -6.66 -5.13 -6.55
C ILE A 73 -5.19 -5.17 -6.14
N TRP A 74 -4.88 -5.10 -4.84
CA TRP A 74 -3.50 -5.13 -4.37
C TRP A 74 -2.84 -6.47 -4.68
N LEU A 75 -3.50 -7.58 -4.37
CA LEU A 75 -2.98 -8.91 -4.65
C LEU A 75 -2.84 -9.17 -6.15
N GLU A 76 -3.79 -8.73 -6.96
CA GLU A 76 -3.72 -8.82 -8.42
C GLU A 76 -2.52 -8.05 -8.98
N ASN A 77 -2.35 -6.79 -8.56
CA ASN A 77 -1.19 -5.97 -8.95
C ASN A 77 0.13 -6.55 -8.46
N ASP A 78 0.10 -7.29 -7.34
CA ASP A 78 1.26 -8.00 -6.83
C ASP A 78 1.52 -9.34 -7.57
N GLY A 79 0.72 -9.70 -8.57
CA GLY A 79 0.83 -10.98 -9.29
C GLY A 79 0.33 -12.19 -8.49
N ALA A 80 -0.38 -11.94 -7.39
CA ALA A 80 -1.03 -12.94 -6.54
C ALA A 80 -2.55 -12.93 -6.74
N GLY A 81 -3.03 -12.54 -7.92
CA GLY A 81 -4.45 -12.55 -8.28
C GLY A 81 -5.09 -13.92 -8.02
N GLY A 82 -6.32 -13.92 -7.50
CA GLY A 82 -7.03 -15.14 -7.10
C GLY A 82 -6.62 -15.71 -5.74
N THR A 83 -5.60 -15.16 -5.06
CA THR A 83 -5.30 -15.53 -3.66
C THR A 83 -6.42 -15.06 -2.75
N GLU A 84 -6.94 -15.95 -1.91
CA GLU A 84 -7.92 -15.56 -0.88
C GLU A 84 -7.29 -14.61 0.14
N GLN A 85 -8.04 -13.55 0.51
CA GLN A 85 -7.59 -12.55 1.49
C GLN A 85 -7.17 -13.20 2.83
N ALA A 86 -7.82 -14.28 3.25
CA ALA A 86 -7.48 -15.01 4.46
C ALA A 86 -6.07 -15.62 4.43
N ILE A 87 -5.63 -16.10 3.26
CA ILE A 87 -4.27 -16.64 3.07
C ILE A 87 -3.25 -15.51 3.18
N ALA A 88 -3.51 -14.38 2.49
CA ALA A 88 -2.64 -13.22 2.57
C ALA A 88 -2.58 -12.62 3.99
N ALA A 89 -3.64 -12.76 4.79
CA ALA A 89 -3.64 -12.34 6.18
C ALA A 89 -2.73 -13.19 7.10
N GLY A 90 -2.40 -14.41 6.68
CA GLY A 90 -1.47 -15.30 7.38
C GLY A 90 0.00 -14.90 7.23
N ARG A 91 0.34 -13.86 6.46
CA ARG A 91 1.73 -13.46 6.16
C ARG A 91 2.33 -12.48 7.19
N GLY A 92 1.87 -12.53 8.44
CA GLY A 92 2.54 -11.87 9.58
C GLY A 92 2.21 -10.39 9.84
N VAL A 93 1.15 -9.84 9.25
CA VAL A 93 0.80 -8.39 9.37
C VAL A 93 -0.49 -8.17 10.17
N ALA A 94 -0.83 -9.06 11.10
CA ALA A 94 -2.14 -9.08 11.77
C ALA A 94 -2.51 -7.78 12.50
N ALA A 95 -3.77 -7.36 12.35
CA ALA A 95 -4.33 -6.23 13.09
C ALA A 95 -4.25 -6.46 14.61
N GLY A 96 -3.96 -5.40 15.36
CA GLY A 96 -3.71 -5.43 16.79
C GLY A 96 -2.25 -5.77 17.17
N THR A 97 -1.41 -6.17 16.22
CA THR A 97 0.02 -6.39 16.44
C THR A 97 0.84 -5.30 15.76
N ALA A 98 1.86 -4.79 16.44
CA ALA A 98 2.77 -3.82 15.85
C ALA A 98 3.73 -4.52 14.88
N HIS A 99 3.86 -3.98 13.67
CA HIS A 99 4.72 -4.49 12.62
C HIS A 99 5.88 -3.51 12.36
N PRO A 100 7.14 -3.97 12.35
CA PRO A 100 8.28 -3.13 12.00
C PRO A 100 8.26 -2.82 10.50
N LEU A 101 8.46 -1.56 10.12
CA LEU A 101 8.50 -1.13 8.73
C LEU A 101 9.44 0.07 8.58
N ALA A 102 10.49 -0.04 7.76
CA ALA A 102 11.44 1.06 7.52
C ALA A 102 12.00 1.71 8.81
N GLY A 103 12.31 0.91 9.83
CA GLY A 103 12.79 1.40 11.13
C GLY A 103 11.72 2.02 12.04
N LEU A 104 10.46 2.04 11.59
CA LEU A 104 9.28 2.52 12.33
C LEU A 104 8.42 1.35 12.78
N ARG A 105 7.41 1.63 13.61
CA ARG A 105 6.38 0.69 14.06
C ARG A 105 5.02 1.10 13.50
N LEU A 106 4.48 0.25 12.63
CA LEU A 106 3.10 0.32 12.15
C LEU A 106 2.19 -0.45 13.09
N LEU A 107 1.06 0.13 13.48
CA LEU A 107 0.00 -0.58 14.19
C LEU A 107 -1.33 -0.35 13.49
N HIS A 108 -1.97 -1.43 13.04
CA HIS A 108 -3.32 -1.37 12.50
C HIS A 108 -4.33 -1.86 13.53
N VAL A 109 -5.36 -1.06 13.80
CA VAL A 109 -6.40 -1.38 14.80
C VAL A 109 -7.76 -1.12 14.19
N THR A 110 -8.72 -1.98 14.51
CA THR A 110 -10.09 -1.82 13.99
C THR A 110 -11.15 -1.84 15.08
N GLY A 111 -12.22 -1.09 14.83
CA GLY A 111 -13.37 -0.95 15.72
C GLY A 111 -13.09 -0.10 16.96
N LYS A 112 -14.16 0.42 17.54
CA LYS A 112 -14.11 1.26 18.75
C LYS A 112 -13.42 0.55 19.92
N ARG A 113 -13.75 -0.72 20.13
CA ARG A 113 -13.16 -1.55 21.20
C ARG A 113 -11.65 -1.74 21.03
N GLY A 114 -11.19 -1.98 19.80
CA GLY A 114 -9.76 -2.12 19.51
C GLY A 114 -9.02 -0.82 19.79
N LEU A 115 -9.55 0.32 19.32
CA LEU A 115 -8.94 1.62 19.56
C LEU A 115 -8.93 2.00 21.05
N ALA A 116 -9.99 1.68 21.79
CA ALA A 116 -10.07 1.92 23.23
C ALA A 116 -9.02 1.13 24.02
N ALA A 117 -8.61 -0.05 23.53
CA ALA A 117 -7.55 -0.85 24.14
C ALA A 117 -6.14 -0.27 23.92
N VAL A 118 -5.98 0.73 23.03
CA VAL A 118 -4.69 1.35 22.73
C VAL A 118 -4.55 2.68 23.46
N THR A 119 -3.64 2.70 24.44
CA THR A 119 -3.23 3.93 25.14
C THR A 119 -2.19 4.67 24.30
N GLY A 120 -2.37 5.98 24.11
CA GLY A 120 -1.51 6.77 23.22
C GLY A 120 -1.51 6.20 21.80
N CYS A 121 -0.36 5.71 21.34
CA CYS A 121 -0.21 5.03 20.05
C CYS A 121 0.18 3.55 20.16
N GLY A 122 0.18 2.97 21.38
CA GLY A 122 0.65 1.59 21.58
C GLY A 122 2.12 1.38 21.19
N GLY A 123 2.94 2.43 21.29
CA GLY A 123 4.33 2.44 20.84
C GLY A 123 4.51 2.43 19.32
N ALA A 124 3.46 2.74 18.54
CA ALA A 124 3.54 2.90 17.10
C ALA A 124 3.91 4.33 16.69
N ASP A 125 4.70 4.45 15.63
CA ASP A 125 4.97 5.73 14.94
C ASP A 125 3.86 6.05 13.92
N LEU A 126 3.27 4.99 13.35
CA LEU A 126 2.15 5.05 12.40
C LEU A 126 0.99 4.19 12.92
N LEU A 127 -0.10 4.84 13.27
CA LEU A 127 -1.34 4.20 13.72
C LEU A 127 -2.39 4.26 12.60
N VAL A 128 -2.87 3.10 12.14
CA VAL A 128 -3.96 3.02 11.16
C VAL A 128 -5.22 2.56 11.85
N VAL A 129 -6.30 3.32 11.71
CA VAL A 129 -7.59 3.03 12.36
C VAL A 129 -8.75 3.26 11.40
N ASN A 130 -9.81 2.48 11.59
CA ASN A 130 -11.06 2.64 10.83
C ASN A 130 -12.17 3.35 11.62
N VAL A 131 -11.82 3.98 12.74
CA VAL A 131 -12.71 4.80 13.58
C VAL A 131 -12.00 6.11 13.91
N ILE A 132 -12.75 7.20 13.99
CA ILE A 132 -12.18 8.52 14.34
C ILE A 132 -11.87 8.51 15.85
N PRO A 133 -10.61 8.76 16.27
CA PRO A 133 -10.27 8.90 17.68
C PRO A 133 -11.00 10.07 18.34
N GLU A 134 -11.38 9.93 19.61
CA GLU A 134 -12.03 11.01 20.38
C GLU A 134 -11.09 12.19 20.67
N ALA A 135 -9.78 11.92 20.70
CA ALA A 135 -8.74 12.91 20.89
C ALA A 135 -7.56 12.64 19.94
N PRO A 136 -6.81 13.68 19.52
CA PRO A 136 -5.57 13.53 18.77
C PRO A 136 -4.58 12.59 19.47
N ARG A 137 -3.83 11.81 18.69
CA ARG A 137 -2.82 10.88 19.20
C ARG A 137 -1.41 11.44 18.95
N PRO A 138 -0.41 11.10 19.79
CA PRO A 138 0.95 11.64 19.69
C PRO A 138 1.80 10.99 18.57
N CYS A 139 1.18 10.45 17.53
CA CYS A 139 1.82 9.80 16.38
C CYS A 139 1.02 10.09 15.11
N LEU A 140 1.57 9.77 13.94
CA LEU A 140 0.80 9.88 12.70
C LEU A 140 -0.34 8.87 12.73
N THR A 141 -1.57 9.37 12.71
CA THR A 141 -2.77 8.54 12.71
C THR A 141 -3.48 8.66 11.36
N LEU A 142 -3.54 7.56 10.62
CA LEU A 142 -4.38 7.42 9.43
C LEU A 142 -5.76 6.97 9.87
N ASP A 143 -6.61 7.94 10.17
CA ASP A 143 -8.01 7.73 10.58
C ASP A 143 -8.99 8.03 9.42
N PRO A 144 -10.29 7.70 9.56
CA PRO A 144 -11.26 7.97 8.51
C PRO A 144 -11.42 9.46 8.17
N ALA A 145 -11.13 10.40 9.08
CA ALA A 145 -11.24 11.82 8.79
C ALA A 145 -10.12 12.30 7.86
N LEU A 146 -8.90 11.81 8.07
CA LEU A 146 -7.77 12.05 7.17
C LEU A 146 -7.95 11.29 5.85
N LEU A 147 -8.30 10.00 5.90
CA LEU A 147 -8.43 9.14 4.72
C LEU A 147 -9.54 9.59 3.76
N ARG A 148 -10.63 10.20 4.24
CA ARG A 148 -11.63 10.84 3.36
C ARG A 148 -11.06 11.98 2.50
N ARG A 149 -9.97 12.61 2.93
CA ARG A 149 -9.32 13.70 2.17
C ARG A 149 -8.16 13.20 1.33
N THR A 150 -7.47 12.15 1.78
CA THR A 150 -6.29 11.60 1.11
C THR A 150 -6.62 10.45 0.17
N GLY A 151 -7.77 9.79 0.34
CA GLY A 151 -8.02 8.48 -0.23
C GLY A 151 -7.12 7.41 0.41
N SER A 152 -6.92 6.30 -0.31
CA SER A 152 -5.94 5.28 0.05
C SER A 152 -4.52 5.84 0.10
N VAL A 153 -3.67 5.20 0.90
CA VAL A 153 -2.30 5.64 1.14
C VAL A 153 -1.33 4.51 0.81
N ALA A 154 -0.27 4.84 0.09
CA ALA A 154 0.86 3.97 -0.19
C ALA A 154 2.10 4.49 0.53
N GLY A 155 2.97 3.58 0.98
CA GLY A 155 4.24 3.92 1.63
C GLY A 155 5.41 3.16 1.00
N TRP A 156 6.52 3.86 0.81
CA TRP A 156 7.80 3.29 0.34
C TRP A 156 8.87 3.49 1.41
N ALA A 157 9.54 2.42 1.76
CA ALA A 157 10.69 2.43 2.64
C ALA A 157 11.83 3.22 1.98
N THR A 158 12.49 4.04 2.79
CA THR A 158 13.65 4.82 2.41
C THR A 158 14.72 4.64 3.49
N PRO A 159 15.99 5.00 3.22
CA PRO A 159 17.04 4.95 4.25
C PRO A 159 16.72 5.78 5.51
N ALA A 160 15.87 6.81 5.38
CA ALA A 160 15.51 7.70 6.48
C ALA A 160 14.21 7.32 7.20
N GLY A 161 13.40 6.39 6.67
CA GLY A 161 12.08 6.05 7.19
C GLY A 161 11.08 5.76 6.07
N LEU A 162 9.83 6.19 6.22
CA LEU A 162 8.74 5.86 5.31
C LEU A 162 8.22 7.10 4.57
N ARG A 163 8.29 7.07 3.23
CA ARG A 163 7.69 8.10 2.36
C ARG A 163 6.26 7.69 2.03
N LEU A 164 5.30 8.50 2.44
CA LEU A 164 3.89 8.27 2.16
C LEU A 164 3.43 9.06 0.93
N GLU A 165 2.54 8.46 0.16
CA GLU A 165 1.85 9.10 -0.96
C GLU A 165 0.37 8.72 -0.92
N SER A 166 -0.49 9.71 -1.11
CA SER A 166 -1.94 9.51 -1.10
C SER A 166 -2.51 9.42 -2.51
N ALA A 167 -3.64 8.73 -2.64
CA ALA A 167 -4.39 8.68 -3.90
C ALA A 167 -4.78 10.08 -4.37
N ALA A 168 -5.18 10.96 -3.45
CA ALA A 168 -5.53 12.35 -3.73
C ALA A 168 -4.33 13.15 -4.29
N ALA A 169 -3.14 13.00 -3.69
CA ALA A 169 -1.93 13.66 -4.16
C ALA A 169 -1.54 13.19 -5.57
N ARG A 170 -1.60 11.87 -5.82
CA ARG A 170 -1.26 11.28 -7.13
C ARG A 170 -2.29 11.62 -8.21
N ALA A 171 -3.58 11.70 -7.86
CA ALA A 171 -4.63 12.09 -8.79
C ALA A 171 -4.53 13.57 -9.19
N GLY A 172 -4.12 14.43 -8.24
CA GLY A 172 -4.07 15.88 -8.40
C GLY A 172 -5.46 16.53 -8.38
N LYS A 173 -5.52 17.82 -8.73
CA LYS A 173 -6.78 18.58 -8.79
C LYS A 173 -7.51 18.30 -10.10
N ARG A 174 -8.55 17.46 -10.08
CA ARG A 174 -9.38 17.11 -11.25
C ARG A 174 -10.86 17.37 -10.97
N LEU A 175 -11.58 17.94 -11.93
CA LEU A 175 -12.99 18.30 -11.79
C LEU A 175 -13.92 17.09 -11.55
N TRP A 176 -13.52 15.90 -12.02
CA TRP A 176 -14.30 14.67 -11.90
C TRP A 176 -13.83 13.76 -10.75
N THR A 177 -12.91 14.23 -9.90
CA THR A 177 -12.47 13.47 -8.73
C THR A 177 -12.91 14.21 -7.47
N PRO A 178 -13.98 13.74 -6.78
CA PRO A 178 -14.51 14.41 -5.61
C PRO A 178 -13.55 14.21 -4.43
N HIS A 179 -12.63 15.15 -4.24
CA HIS A 179 -11.87 15.25 -3.00
C HIS A 179 -12.44 16.41 -2.18
N ALA A 180 -12.77 16.13 -0.92
CA ALA A 180 -13.20 17.15 0.03
C ALA A 180 -11.98 18.00 0.45
N GLY A 181 -11.64 18.99 -0.37
CA GLY A 181 -10.62 20.01 -0.08
C GLY A 181 -9.27 19.81 -0.78
N PRO A 182 -8.30 20.71 -0.55
CA PRO A 182 -6.94 20.55 -1.06
C PRO A 182 -6.32 19.24 -0.55
N PRO A 183 -5.52 18.54 -1.36
CA PRO A 183 -4.91 17.28 -0.96
C PRO A 183 -4.12 17.49 0.34
N ALA A 184 -4.46 16.75 1.39
CA ALA A 184 -3.68 16.77 2.61
C ALA A 184 -2.33 16.11 2.31
N GLU A 185 -1.25 16.89 2.43
CA GLU A 185 0.10 16.36 2.33
C GLU A 185 0.38 15.45 3.53
N LEU A 186 0.77 14.22 3.26
CA LEU A 186 1.21 13.28 4.29
C LEU A 186 2.68 13.55 4.58
N PRO A 187 3.07 13.66 5.86
CA PRO A 187 4.46 13.87 6.21
C PRO A 187 5.29 12.62 5.86
N ALA A 188 6.56 12.82 5.49
CA ALA A 188 7.53 11.75 5.54
C ALA A 188 7.77 11.36 7.00
N LEU A 189 7.64 10.08 7.32
CA LEU A 189 7.93 9.56 8.66
C LEU A 189 9.40 9.22 8.76
N LEU A 190 10.12 9.90 9.65
CA LEU A 190 11.53 9.64 9.89
C LEU A 190 11.69 8.58 10.97
N ALA A 191 12.49 7.56 10.70
CA ALA A 191 12.84 6.56 11.70
C ALA A 191 13.59 7.24 12.87
N PRO A 192 13.27 6.88 14.12
CA PRO A 192 14.00 7.42 15.26
C PRO A 192 15.49 7.07 15.14
N ARG A 193 16.36 8.07 15.27
CA ARG A 193 17.82 7.86 15.30
C ARG A 193 18.14 6.98 16.51
N ARG A 194 18.48 5.71 16.28
CA ARG A 194 19.01 4.85 17.34
C ARG A 194 20.37 5.42 17.73
N ILE A 195 20.44 6.13 18.84
CA ILE A 195 21.73 6.44 19.47
C ILE A 195 22.31 5.09 19.86
N ALA A 196 23.38 4.67 19.19
CA ALA A 196 24.13 3.48 19.57
C ALA A 196 24.60 3.71 21.01
N ALA A 197 23.96 3.03 21.96
CA ALA A 197 24.49 2.91 23.31
C ALA A 197 25.73 2.03 23.20
N HIS A 198 26.89 2.64 22.97
CA HIS A 198 28.17 2.00 23.18
C HIS A 198 28.25 1.63 24.67
N ARG A 199 28.21 0.32 24.95
CA ARG A 199 28.74 -0.27 26.18
C ARG A 199 29.95 -1.10 25.81
#